data_AF-A0A7V3RZU0-F1
#
_entry.id   AF-A0A7V3RZU0-F1
#
_cell.length_a   1.000
_cell.length_b   1.000
_cell.length_c   1.000
_cell.angle_alpha   90.00
_cell.angle_beta   90.00
_cell.angle_gamma   90.00
#
_symmetry.space_group_name_H-M   'P 1'
#
loop_
_entity.id
_entity.type
_entity.pdbx_description
1 polymer ?
#
loop_
_entity_poly.entity_id
_entity_poly.type
_entity_poly.pdbx_seq_one_letter_code
_entity_poly.pdbx_strand_id
1 'polypeptide(L)'
;MAMKPSEKEEEHFARLEFEKKKRLEEERQARMAAEEKQRLKELHYMHCPKCGMQLVEIDYKGIKIDRCTGCTGVWLDAGELEQVANLEHGGLNKFFSVFKK
;
A
#
# COMPACT_ATOMS: atom_id res chain seq x y z
N MET A 1 -56.13 -10.63 24.93
CA MET A 1 -55.12 -11.68 25.14
C MET A 1 -53.99 -11.40 24.16
N ALA A 2 -52.77 -11.17 24.64
CA ALA A 2 -51.63 -10.96 23.74
C ALA A 2 -51.36 -12.29 23.01
N MET A 3 -51.62 -12.32 21.69
CA MET A 3 -51.23 -13.46 20.86
C MET A 3 -49.71 -13.56 20.92
N LYS A 4 -49.22 -14.62 21.57
CA LYS A 4 -47.80 -14.93 21.55
C LYS A 4 -47.42 -15.18 20.08
N PRO A 5 -46.38 -14.51 19.56
CA PRO A 5 -45.88 -14.80 18.22
C PRO A 5 -45.69 -16.31 18.06
N SER A 6 -46.02 -16.84 16.89
CA SER A 6 -45.80 -18.26 16.61
C SER A 6 -44.30 -18.55 16.68
N GLU A 7 -43.91 -19.74 17.17
CA GLU A 7 -42.52 -20.18 17.30
C GLU A 7 -41.70 -19.98 15.99
N LYS A 8 -42.38 -20.06 14.83
CA LYS A 8 -41.80 -19.81 13.49
C LYS A 8 -41.44 -18.35 13.22
N GLU A 9 -42.18 -17.40 13.79
CA GLU A 9 -41.88 -15.96 13.67
C GLU A 9 -40.64 -15.61 14.51
N GLU A 10 -40.51 -16.18 15.71
CA GLU A 10 -39.36 -15.98 16.60
C GLU A 10 -38.05 -16.50 15.97
N GLU A 11 -38.07 -17.70 15.37
CA GLU A 11 -36.91 -18.24 14.63
C GLU A 11 -36.53 -17.36 13.42
N HIS A 12 -37.51 -16.83 12.71
CA HIS A 12 -37.30 -15.95 11.56
C HIS A 12 -36.64 -14.64 11.99
N PHE A 13 -37.13 -14.02 13.08
CA PHE A 13 -36.51 -12.82 13.63
C PHE A 13 -35.09 -13.09 14.12
N ALA A 14 -34.83 -14.21 14.79
CA ALA A 14 -33.49 -14.58 15.26
C ALA A 14 -32.48 -14.74 14.10
N ARG A 15 -32.90 -15.33 12.97
CA ARG A 15 -32.05 -15.45 11.77
C ARG A 15 -31.74 -14.09 11.16
N LEU A 16 -32.73 -13.21 11.02
CA LEU A 16 -32.54 -11.86 10.49
C LEU A 16 -31.64 -11.00 11.38
N GLU A 17 -31.79 -11.09 12.71
CA GLU A 17 -30.93 -10.38 13.65
C GLU A 17 -29.48 -10.88 13.58
N PHE A 18 -29.29 -12.19 13.49
CA PHE A 18 -27.96 -12.78 13.32
C PHE A 18 -27.30 -12.32 12.02
N GLU A 19 -28.01 -12.37 10.89
CA GLU A 19 -27.51 -11.90 9.59
C GLU A 19 -27.16 -10.40 9.62
N LYS A 20 -28.04 -9.58 10.21
CA LYS A 20 -27.81 -8.13 10.35
C LYS A 20 -26.60 -7.84 11.24
N LYS A 21 -26.45 -8.57 12.35
CA LYS A 21 -25.30 -8.43 13.27
C LYS A 21 -24.00 -8.86 12.59
N LYS A 22 -24.02 -9.98 11.87
CA LYS A 22 -22.88 -10.48 11.10
C LYS A 22 -22.45 -9.48 10.04
N ARG A 23 -23.39 -8.94 9.25
CA ARG A 23 -23.11 -7.92 8.25
C ARG A 23 -22.51 -6.66 8.87
N LEU A 24 -23.06 -6.18 9.99
CA LEU A 24 -22.54 -5.00 10.68
C LEU A 24 -21.10 -5.22 11.19
N GLU A 25 -20.80 -6.43 11.68
CA GLU A 25 -19.46 -6.80 12.11
C GLU A 25 -18.48 -6.89 10.93
N GLU A 26 -18.89 -7.50 9.82
CA GLU A 26 -18.11 -7.56 8.58
C GLU A 26 -17.82 -6.15 8.03
N GLU A 27 -18.83 -5.27 7.97
CA GLU A 27 -18.66 -3.87 7.56
C GLU A 27 -17.70 -3.12 8.50
N ARG A 28 -17.82 -3.35 9.82
CA ARG A 28 -16.90 -2.78 10.80
C ARG A 28 -15.48 -3.30 10.60
N GLN A 29 -15.29 -4.60 10.43
CA GLN A 29 -13.97 -5.21 10.20
C GLN A 29 -13.34 -4.73 8.90
N ALA A 30 -14.13 -4.64 7.82
CA ALA A 30 -13.67 -4.12 6.53
C ALA A 30 -13.21 -2.66 6.64
N ARG A 31 -13.94 -1.81 7.39
CA ARG A 31 -13.52 -0.43 7.65
C ARG A 31 -12.20 -0.38 8.42
N MET A 32 -12.09 -1.13 9.52
CA MET A 32 -10.86 -1.19 10.32
C MET A 32 -9.66 -1.68 9.49
N ALA A 33 -9.86 -2.69 8.62
CA ALA A 33 -8.83 -3.21 7.74
C ALA A 33 -8.41 -2.19 6.66
N ALA A 34 -9.35 -1.41 6.12
CA ALA A 34 -9.05 -0.35 5.17
C ALA A 34 -8.23 0.78 5.81
N GLU A 35 -8.60 1.20 7.03
CA GLU A 35 -7.87 2.20 7.81
C GLU A 35 -6.44 1.74 8.13
N GLU A 36 -6.27 0.49 8.60
CA GLU A 36 -4.94 -0.06 8.88
C GLU A 36 -4.08 -0.18 7.62
N LYS A 37 -4.68 -0.61 6.49
CA LYS A 37 -3.98 -0.65 5.20
C LYS A 37 -3.49 0.74 4.78
N GLN A 38 -4.31 1.77 4.97
CA GLN A 38 -3.94 3.15 4.66
C GLN A 38 -2.77 3.61 5.53
N ARG A 39 -2.86 3.37 6.84
CA ARG A 39 -1.79 3.70 7.80
C ARG A 39 -0.47 3.01 7.46
N LEU A 40 -0.50 1.72 7.12
CA LEU A 40 0.69 0.97 6.71
C LEU A 40 1.29 1.53 5.42
N LYS A 41 0.47 1.98 4.47
CA LYS A 41 0.94 2.62 3.25
C LYS A 41 1.68 3.93 3.55
N GLU A 42 1.13 4.76 4.43
CA GLU A 42 1.74 6.03 4.82
C GLU A 42 3.08 5.84 5.56
N LEU A 43 3.16 4.84 6.46
CA LEU A 43 4.40 4.52 7.19
C LEU A 43 5.57 4.13 6.28
N HIS A 44 5.31 3.46 5.15
CA HIS A 44 6.35 3.01 4.23
C HIS A 44 6.56 3.95 3.03
N TYR A 45 5.68 4.94 2.83
CA TYR A 45 5.77 5.86 1.70
C TYR A 45 7.05 6.69 1.78
N MET A 46 7.81 6.76 0.68
CA MET A 46 9.13 7.43 0.60
C MET A 46 10.16 6.91 1.63
N HIS A 47 10.02 5.67 2.07
CA HIS A 47 11.02 5.00 2.92
C HIS A 47 11.67 3.85 2.16
N CYS A 48 12.98 3.71 2.35
CA CYS A 48 13.75 2.66 1.73
C CYS A 48 13.37 1.29 2.32
N PRO A 49 12.86 0.32 1.53
CA PRO A 49 12.49 -1.00 2.05
C PRO A 49 13.71 -1.85 2.49
N LYS A 50 14.94 -1.44 2.15
CA LYS A 50 16.17 -2.12 2.60
C LYS A 50 16.56 -1.74 4.03
N CYS A 51 16.44 -0.47 4.40
CA CYS A 51 16.99 0.04 5.67
C CYS A 51 16.05 0.95 6.46
N GLY A 52 14.85 1.24 5.96
CA GLY A 52 13.85 2.07 6.62
C GLY A 52 14.14 3.57 6.64
N MET A 53 15.23 4.03 6.02
CA MET A 53 15.56 5.46 5.96
C MET A 53 14.77 6.19 4.86
N GLN A 54 14.57 7.50 5.02
CA GLN A 54 13.88 8.33 4.04
C GLN A 54 14.60 8.34 2.68
N LEU A 55 13.81 8.23 1.61
CA LEU A 55 14.21 8.47 0.24
C LEU A 55 14.21 9.98 -0.04
N VAL A 56 15.17 10.43 -0.84
CA VAL A 56 15.32 11.83 -1.27
C VAL A 56 15.35 11.85 -2.79
N GLU A 57 14.44 12.62 -3.38
CA GLU A 57 14.41 12.84 -4.83
C GLU A 57 15.65 13.65 -5.24
N ILE A 58 16.38 13.18 -6.24
CA ILE A 58 17.51 13.88 -6.86
C ILE A 58 17.29 13.95 -8.38
N ASP A 59 17.72 15.06 -8.99
CA ASP A 59 17.73 15.17 -10.45
C ASP A 59 19.04 14.58 -11.00
N TYR A 60 18.92 13.56 -11.82
CA TYR A 60 20.03 12.98 -12.58
C TYR A 60 19.77 13.15 -14.08
N LYS A 61 20.45 14.13 -14.68
CA LYS A 61 20.37 14.41 -16.13
C LYS A 61 18.93 14.66 -16.62
N GLY A 62 18.10 15.30 -15.79
CA GLY A 62 16.70 15.57 -16.09
C GLY A 62 15.73 14.43 -15.75
N ILE A 63 16.23 13.33 -15.16
CA ILE A 63 15.40 12.25 -14.61
C ILE A 63 15.39 12.39 -13.09
N LYS A 64 14.20 12.50 -12.51
CA LYS A 64 14.01 12.44 -11.06
C LYS A 64 14.24 11.00 -10.62
N ILE A 65 15.09 10.78 -9.63
CA ILE A 65 15.35 9.45 -9.08
C ILE A 65 15.37 9.53 -7.55
N ASP A 66 14.89 8.51 -6.88
CA ASP A 66 14.83 8.49 -5.43
C ASP A 66 16.06 7.82 -4.83
N ARG A 67 16.85 8.57 -4.05
CA ARG A 67 18.06 8.05 -3.40
C ARG A 67 17.86 7.89 -1.90
N CYS A 68 18.20 6.70 -1.39
CA CYS A 68 18.24 6.43 0.03
C CYS A 68 19.49 7.04 0.69
N THR A 69 19.28 7.77 1.77
CA THR A 69 20.34 8.42 2.57
C THR A 69 21.16 7.46 3.42
N GLY A 70 20.61 6.31 3.82
CA GLY A 70 21.29 5.33 4.68
C GLY A 70 22.10 4.30 3.92
N CYS A 71 21.45 3.57 3.00
CA CYS A 71 22.07 2.45 2.29
C CYS A 71 22.54 2.79 0.87
N THR A 72 22.47 4.06 0.47
CA THR A 72 22.84 4.58 -0.86
C THR A 72 22.14 3.89 -2.04
N GLY A 73 21.04 3.17 -1.80
CA GLY A 73 20.24 2.55 -2.85
C GLY A 73 19.46 3.60 -3.64
N VAL A 74 19.26 3.37 -4.93
CA VAL A 74 18.41 4.22 -5.78
C VAL A 74 17.15 3.44 -6.15
N TRP A 75 16.03 4.13 -6.14
CA TRP A 75 14.70 3.66 -6.46
C TRP A 75 14.23 4.44 -7.68
N LEU A 76 13.68 3.72 -8.64
CA LEU A 76 13.20 4.26 -9.91
C LEU A 76 11.73 3.88 -10.04
N ASP A 77 10.90 4.83 -10.45
CA ASP A 77 9.50 4.59 -10.75
C ASP A 77 9.33 3.92 -12.12
N ALA A 78 8.13 3.40 -12.35
CA ALA A 78 7.77 2.76 -13.62
C ALA A 78 7.93 3.76 -14.78
N GLY A 79 8.74 3.40 -15.78
CA GLY A 79 9.05 4.25 -16.94
C GLY A 79 10.28 5.14 -16.76
N GLU A 80 10.79 5.36 -15.55
CA GLU A 80 12.07 6.06 -15.36
C GLU A 80 13.25 5.21 -15.81
N LEU A 81 13.20 3.90 -15.56
CA LEU A 81 14.23 2.97 -16.01
C LEU A 81 14.38 2.97 -17.53
N GLU A 82 13.27 3.03 -18.28
CA GLU A 82 13.31 3.11 -19.75
C GLU A 82 13.87 4.44 -20.24
N GLN A 83 13.55 5.54 -19.56
CA GLN A 83 14.14 6.85 -19.86
C GLN A 83 15.66 6.83 -19.64
N VAL A 84 16.12 6.28 -18.51
CA VAL A 84 17.55 6.09 -18.23
C VAL A 84 18.21 5.20 -19.27
N ALA A 85 17.58 4.09 -19.66
CA ALA A 85 18.12 3.14 -20.62
C ALA A 85 18.20 3.72 -22.04
N ASN A 86 17.22 4.52 -22.46
CA ASN A 86 17.18 5.16 -23.77
C ASN A 86 18.16 6.34 -23.89
N LEU A 87 18.39 7.07 -22.80
CA LEU A 87 19.34 8.19 -22.77
C LEU A 87 20.79 7.75 -22.95
N GLU A 88 21.13 6.51 -22.61
CA GLU A 88 22.49 6.03 -22.76
C GLU A 88 22.57 4.73 -23.58
N HIS A 89 22.70 4.87 -24.91
CA HIS A 89 23.21 3.80 -25.77
C HIS A 89 24.63 3.39 -25.29
N GLY A 90 24.70 2.40 -24.39
CA GLY A 90 25.92 1.91 -23.75
C GLY A 90 26.13 2.30 -22.27
N GLY A 91 25.21 3.03 -21.64
CA GLY A 91 25.47 3.69 -20.35
C GLY A 91 24.65 3.22 -19.15
N LEU A 92 23.94 2.10 -19.25
CA LEU A 92 23.53 1.37 -18.03
C LEU A 92 24.73 1.16 -17.09
N ASN A 93 25.93 0.87 -17.62
CA ASN A 93 27.15 0.75 -16.80
C ASN A 93 27.56 2.06 -16.09
N LYS A 94 27.28 3.22 -16.69
CA LYS A 94 27.63 4.54 -16.13
C LYS A 94 26.57 4.99 -15.15
N PHE A 95 25.30 4.73 -15.44
CA PHE A 95 24.22 4.81 -14.48
C PHE A 95 24.51 3.93 -13.26
N PHE A 96 24.84 2.65 -13.44
CA PHE A 96 25.25 1.73 -12.36
C PHE A 96 26.55 2.14 -11.65
N SER A 97 27.39 3.00 -12.23
CA SER A 97 28.54 3.57 -11.50
C SER A 97 28.12 4.56 -10.40
N VAL A 98 26.93 5.17 -10.49
CA VAL A 98 26.32 5.93 -9.38
C VAL A 98 25.94 5.01 -8.21
N PHE A 99 25.71 3.72 -8.49
CA PHE A 99 25.38 2.68 -7.53
C PHE A 99 26.62 1.95 -6.99
N LYS A 100 27.77 2.09 -7.67
CA LYS A 100 29.05 1.56 -7.20
C LYS A 100 29.76 2.63 -6.38
N LYS A 101 30.16 2.23 -5.17
CA LYS A 101 31.02 3.00 -4.28
C LYS A 101 32.42 3.15 -4.87
#